data_AF-A0A1Y4EZG3-F1
#
_entry.id   AF-A0A1Y4EZG3-F1
#
_cell.length_a   1.000
_cell.length_b   1.000
_cell.length_c   1.000
_cell.angle_alpha   90.00
_cell.angle_beta   90.00
_cell.angle_gamma   90.00
#
_symmetry.space_group_name_H-M   'P 1'
#
loop_
_entity.id
_entity.type
_entity.pdbx_description
1 polymer ?
#
loop_
_entity_poly.entity_id
_entity_poly.type
_entity_poly.pdbx_seq_one_letter_code
_entity_poly.pdbx_strand_id
1 'polypeptide(L)'
;MTNEEMSLKTKQALSEALKASMRIKKLSKITVSELIAACNINRKTFYYHFQDIYALLKWMLEQEAIEIVKNFDLLVNTEETIRFVMEYAEKNDYIINGAFDSMGYEEIKRFFHNDLFSIIYSAIDQGEKELGVQLEPQFKDFLAEFYTEASAGLLIEWTKNNISQDKETTLKNLLSIFKITIPAVLKEKKIT
;
A
#
# COMPACT_ATOMS: atom_id res chain seq x y z
N MET A 1 11.01 -12.86 -26.51
CA MET A 1 10.91 -12.55 -25.07
C MET A 1 12.18 -13.00 -24.40
N THR A 2 12.73 -12.19 -23.51
CA THR A 2 13.89 -12.56 -22.70
C THR A 2 13.48 -13.57 -21.61
N ASN A 3 14.45 -14.26 -21.00
CA ASN A 3 14.19 -15.14 -19.86
C ASN A 3 13.59 -14.39 -18.66
N GLU A 4 13.95 -13.11 -18.48
CA GLU A 4 13.42 -12.25 -17.43
C GLU A 4 11.96 -11.88 -17.68
N GLU A 5 11.57 -11.55 -18.91
CA GLU A 5 10.18 -11.26 -19.28
C GLU A 5 9.28 -12.48 -19.06
N MET A 6 9.75 -13.68 -19.41
CA MET A 6 9.01 -14.92 -19.15
C MET A 6 8.86 -15.18 -17.65
N SER A 7 9.94 -15.00 -16.88
CA SER A 7 9.89 -15.12 -15.43
C SER A 7 8.89 -14.15 -14.81
N LEU A 8 8.85 -12.89 -15.25
CA LEU A 8 7.92 -11.90 -14.72
C LEU A 8 6.47 -12.28 -15.02
N LYS A 9 6.18 -12.70 -16.27
CA LYS A 9 4.83 -13.16 -16.65
C LYS A 9 4.36 -14.34 -15.81
N THR A 10 5.24 -15.29 -15.51
CA THR A 10 4.89 -16.43 -14.64
C THR A 10 4.60 -15.97 -13.21
N LYS A 11 5.41 -15.07 -12.65
CA LYS A 11 5.16 -14.50 -11.32
C LYS A 11 3.82 -13.74 -11.27
N GLN A 12 3.50 -12.96 -12.30
CA GLN A 12 2.23 -12.25 -12.43
C GLN A 12 1.04 -13.22 -12.52
N ALA A 13 1.14 -14.27 -13.34
CA ALA A 13 0.08 -15.28 -13.45
C ALA A 13 -0.18 -16.00 -12.11
N LEU A 14 0.88 -16.31 -11.36
CA LEU A 14 0.79 -16.90 -10.02
C LEU A 14 0.15 -15.95 -9.01
N SER A 15 0.49 -14.66 -9.07
CA SER A 15 -0.12 -13.61 -8.25
C SER A 15 -1.63 -13.49 -8.51
N GLU A 16 -2.05 -13.45 -9.77
CA GLU A 16 -3.47 -13.40 -10.13
C GLU A 16 -4.23 -14.66 -9.66
N ALA A 17 -3.62 -15.84 -9.79
CA ALA A 17 -4.20 -17.08 -9.28
C ALA A 17 -4.32 -17.09 -7.74
N LEU A 18 -3.35 -16.50 -7.04
CA LEU A 18 -3.41 -16.32 -5.60
C LEU A 18 -4.53 -15.36 -5.20
N LYS A 19 -4.63 -14.18 -5.85
CA LYS A 19 -5.73 -13.22 -5.61
C LYS A 19 -7.09 -13.86 -5.82
N ALA A 20 -7.29 -14.57 -6.93
CA ALA A 20 -8.54 -15.27 -7.22
C ALA A 20 -8.88 -16.30 -6.13
N SER A 21 -7.88 -17.03 -5.63
CA SER A 21 -8.07 -18.03 -4.57
C SER A 21 -8.40 -17.38 -3.22
N MET A 22 -7.73 -16.27 -2.88
CA MET A 22 -7.96 -15.53 -1.62
C MET A 22 -9.34 -14.91 -1.53
N ARG A 23 -10.02 -14.64 -2.66
CA ARG A 23 -11.42 -14.21 -2.68
C ARG A 23 -12.40 -15.27 -2.16
N ILE A 24 -12.01 -16.54 -2.22
CA ILE A 24 -12.92 -17.68 -1.97
C ILE A 24 -12.56 -18.39 -0.66
N LYS A 25 -11.27 -18.38 -0.27
CA LYS A 25 -10.80 -19.07 0.93
C LYS A 25 -9.57 -18.41 1.56
N LYS A 26 -9.38 -18.65 2.85
CA LYS A 26 -8.22 -18.18 3.62
C LYS A 26 -6.90 -18.71 3.02
N LEU A 27 -5.84 -17.90 3.09
CA LEU A 27 -4.50 -18.24 2.60
C LEU A 27 -4.00 -19.60 3.09
N SER A 28 -4.23 -19.91 4.37
CA SER A 28 -3.84 -21.18 5.01
C SER A 28 -4.51 -22.43 4.41
N LYS A 29 -5.52 -22.26 3.55
CA LYS A 29 -6.22 -23.33 2.82
C LYS A 29 -5.88 -23.35 1.33
N ILE A 30 -5.05 -22.42 0.85
CA ILE A 30 -4.55 -22.40 -0.53
C ILE A 30 -3.32 -23.29 -0.61
N THR A 31 -3.19 -24.08 -1.67
CA THR A 31 -2.05 -24.98 -1.88
C THR A 31 -1.31 -24.65 -3.17
N VAL A 32 0.00 -24.95 -3.20
CA VAL A 32 0.82 -24.79 -4.41
C VAL A 32 0.22 -25.58 -5.57
N SER A 33 -0.31 -26.78 -5.31
CA SER A 33 -0.94 -27.64 -6.32
C SER A 33 -2.12 -26.98 -7.03
N GLU A 34 -2.95 -26.23 -6.30
CA GLU A 34 -4.08 -25.49 -6.88
C GLU A 34 -3.60 -24.32 -7.74
N LEU A 35 -2.61 -23.57 -7.27
CA LEU A 35 -2.07 -22.43 -8.01
C LEU A 35 -1.41 -22.85 -9.33
N ILE A 36 -0.57 -23.90 -9.29
CA ILE A 36 0.10 -24.38 -10.51
C ILE A 36 -0.88 -24.97 -11.53
N ALA A 37 -1.97 -25.59 -11.05
CA ALA A 37 -3.03 -26.09 -11.92
C ALA A 37 -3.78 -24.93 -12.61
N ALA A 38 -4.10 -23.87 -11.86
CA ALA A 38 -4.74 -22.68 -12.41
C ALA A 38 -3.86 -21.96 -13.45
N CYS A 39 -2.55 -21.93 -13.25
CA CYS A 39 -1.60 -21.30 -14.17
C CYS A 39 -1.10 -22.22 -15.31
N ASN A 40 -1.50 -23.50 -15.32
CA ASN A 40 -0.98 -24.52 -16.24
C ASN A 40 0.57 -24.61 -16.25
N ILE A 41 1.19 -24.57 -15.06
CA ILE A 41 2.63 -24.74 -14.88
C ILE A 41 2.93 -25.96 -14.02
N ASN A 42 4.20 -26.41 -14.00
CA ASN A 42 4.61 -27.50 -13.14
C ASN A 42 5.11 -27.00 -11.77
N ARG A 43 5.17 -27.91 -10.79
CA ARG A 43 5.58 -27.59 -9.41
C ARG A 43 7.02 -27.09 -9.31
N LYS A 44 7.94 -27.56 -10.18
CA LYS A 44 9.32 -27.07 -10.22
C LYS A 44 9.37 -25.60 -10.65
N THR A 45 8.52 -25.19 -11.60
CA THR A 45 8.40 -23.79 -12.03
C THR A 45 7.94 -22.89 -10.90
N PHE A 46 6.99 -23.32 -10.06
CA PHE A 46 6.61 -22.55 -8.87
C PHE A 46 7.81 -22.33 -7.95
N TYR A 47 8.49 -23.42 -7.56
CA TYR A 47 9.61 -23.35 -6.62
C TYR A 47 10.87 -22.68 -7.16
N TYR A 48 10.98 -22.54 -8.49
CA TYR A 48 12.00 -21.70 -9.11
C TYR A 48 11.79 -20.21 -8.77
N HIS A 49 10.54 -19.76 -8.59
CA HIS A 49 10.22 -18.36 -8.29
C HIS A 49 9.97 -18.09 -6.81
N PHE A 50 9.35 -19.02 -6.08
CA PHE A 50 8.88 -18.81 -4.71
C PHE A 50 9.09 -20.05 -3.85
N GLN A 51 9.61 -19.86 -2.64
CA GLN A 51 9.84 -20.97 -1.71
C GLN A 51 8.53 -21.57 -1.19
N ASP A 52 7.50 -20.74 -1.02
CA ASP A 52 6.15 -21.11 -0.59
C ASP A 52 5.12 -20.05 -1.00
N ILE A 53 3.88 -20.21 -0.53
CA ILE A 53 2.76 -19.30 -0.83
C ILE A 53 2.93 -17.95 -0.12
N TYR A 54 3.62 -17.89 1.01
CA TYR A 54 3.86 -16.64 1.75
C TYR A 54 4.90 -15.78 1.04
N ALA A 55 5.93 -16.39 0.44
CA ALA A 55 6.86 -15.70 -0.43
C ALA A 55 6.17 -15.11 -1.68
N LEU A 56 5.21 -15.85 -2.26
CA LEU A 56 4.38 -15.33 -3.35
C LEU A 56 3.48 -14.18 -2.88
N LEU A 57 2.83 -14.31 -1.71
CA LEU A 57 2.02 -13.26 -1.11
C LEU A 57 2.84 -11.97 -0.91
N LYS A 58 4.03 -12.08 -0.31
CA LYS A 58 4.91 -10.95 -0.10
C LYS A 58 5.25 -10.27 -1.42
N TRP A 59 5.70 -11.04 -2.42
CA TRP A 59 6.01 -10.49 -3.74
C TRP A 59 4.80 -9.81 -4.40
N MET A 60 3.60 -10.42 -4.28
CA MET A 60 2.36 -9.81 -4.77
C MET A 60 2.12 -8.47 -4.09
N LEU A 61 2.20 -8.38 -2.75
CA LEU A 61 2.03 -7.13 -2.02
C LEU A 61 3.06 -6.06 -2.44
N GLU A 62 4.32 -6.46 -2.73
CA GLU A 62 5.35 -5.55 -3.26
C GLU A 62 4.93 -4.97 -4.62
N GLN A 63 4.34 -5.79 -5.49
CA GLN A 63 3.86 -5.31 -6.79
C GLN A 63 2.67 -4.34 -6.66
N GLU A 64 1.73 -4.64 -5.75
CA GLU A 64 0.60 -3.76 -5.48
C GLU A 64 1.07 -2.40 -4.90
N ALA A 65 2.07 -2.41 -4.00
CA ALA A 65 2.69 -1.17 -3.48
C ALA A 65 3.33 -0.34 -4.60
N ILE A 66 4.09 -0.98 -5.49
CA ILE A 66 4.72 -0.31 -6.63
C ILE A 66 3.67 0.32 -7.54
N GLU A 67 2.54 -0.36 -7.77
CA GLU A 67 1.45 0.20 -8.57
C GLU A 67 0.84 1.43 -7.88
N ILE A 68 0.64 1.40 -6.56
CA ILE A 68 0.15 2.55 -5.79
C ILE A 68 1.13 3.73 -5.88
N VAL A 69 2.42 3.51 -5.65
CA VAL A 69 3.44 4.57 -5.71
C VAL A 69 3.57 5.14 -7.12
N LYS A 70 3.54 4.31 -8.17
CA LYS A 70 3.54 4.81 -9.55
C LYS A 70 2.33 5.66 -9.88
N ASN A 71 1.15 5.26 -9.41
CA ASN A 71 -0.05 6.07 -9.57
C ASN A 71 0.05 7.36 -8.75
N PHE A 72 0.67 7.35 -7.58
CA PHE A 72 0.96 8.56 -6.81
C PHE A 72 1.80 9.56 -7.61
N ASP A 73 2.92 9.12 -8.20
CA ASP A 73 3.79 10.00 -9.00
C ASP A 73 3.08 10.58 -10.24
N LEU A 74 2.07 9.86 -10.76
CA LEU A 74 1.26 10.31 -11.90
C LEU A 74 0.11 11.25 -11.49
N LEU A 75 -0.42 11.09 -10.27
CA LEU A 75 -1.52 11.87 -9.75
C LEU A 75 -1.00 13.15 -9.12
N VAL A 76 -1.37 14.28 -9.72
CA VAL A 76 -0.90 15.61 -9.31
C VAL A 76 -1.61 16.09 -8.01
N ASN A 77 -2.69 15.42 -7.60
CA ASN A 77 -3.55 15.86 -6.50
C ASN A 77 -3.61 14.84 -5.35
N THR A 78 -3.36 15.32 -4.13
CA THR A 78 -3.49 14.56 -2.86
C THR A 78 -4.86 13.91 -2.70
N GLU A 79 -5.94 14.55 -3.16
CA GLU A 79 -7.29 13.97 -3.13
C GLU A 79 -7.41 12.73 -4.00
N GLU A 80 -6.92 12.79 -5.24
CA GLU A 80 -6.99 11.67 -6.17
C GLU A 80 -6.16 10.50 -5.65
N THR A 81 -5.00 10.80 -5.04
CA THR A 81 -4.15 9.79 -4.39
C THR A 81 -4.88 9.06 -3.27
N ILE A 82 -5.40 9.80 -2.29
CA ILE A 82 -6.01 9.17 -1.11
C ILE A 82 -7.27 8.41 -1.54
N ARG A 83 -8.04 8.97 -2.48
CA ARG A 83 -9.20 8.30 -3.08
C ARG A 83 -8.79 6.98 -3.75
N PHE A 84 -7.73 6.98 -4.56
CA PHE A 84 -7.22 5.79 -5.22
C PHE A 84 -6.82 4.71 -4.21
N VAL A 85 -6.07 5.08 -3.15
CA VAL A 85 -5.67 4.14 -2.10
C VAL A 85 -6.89 3.55 -1.38
N MET A 86 -7.87 4.37 -1.03
CA MET A 86 -9.09 3.92 -0.37
C MET A 86 -9.95 3.02 -1.28
N GLU A 87 -10.10 3.37 -2.57
CA GLU A 87 -10.80 2.53 -3.56
C GLU A 87 -10.10 1.20 -3.79
N TYR A 88 -8.76 1.20 -3.85
CA TYR A 88 -7.98 -0.01 -3.95
C TYR A 88 -8.19 -0.89 -2.70
N ALA A 89 -8.16 -0.30 -1.51
CA ALA A 89 -8.37 -1.01 -0.26
C ALA A 89 -9.79 -1.59 -0.13
N GLU A 90 -10.81 -0.86 -0.60
CA GLU A 90 -12.20 -1.31 -0.69
C GLU A 90 -12.35 -2.51 -1.63
N LYS A 91 -11.81 -2.39 -2.85
CA LYS A 91 -11.92 -3.42 -3.91
C LYS A 91 -11.12 -4.69 -3.60
N ASN A 92 -10.08 -4.56 -2.76
CA ASN A 92 -9.13 -5.61 -2.43
C ASN A 92 -9.08 -5.93 -0.92
N ASP A 93 -10.20 -5.71 -0.23
CA ASP A 93 -10.37 -6.02 1.20
C ASP A 93 -9.95 -7.46 1.55
N TYR A 94 -10.25 -8.44 0.68
CA TYR A 94 -9.86 -9.84 0.83
C TYR A 94 -8.35 -10.05 0.83
N ILE A 95 -7.59 -9.22 0.09
CA ILE A 95 -6.11 -9.27 0.10
C ILE A 95 -5.62 -8.72 1.44
N ILE A 96 -6.10 -7.53 1.81
CA ILE A 96 -5.66 -6.80 2.99
C ILE A 96 -5.98 -7.63 4.25
N ASN A 97 -7.23 -8.05 4.41
CA ASN A 97 -7.67 -8.89 5.52
C ASN A 97 -6.99 -10.26 5.51
N GLY A 98 -6.85 -10.88 4.34
CA GLY A 98 -6.15 -12.16 4.21
C GLY A 98 -4.66 -12.08 4.58
N ALA A 99 -4.00 -10.97 4.24
CA ALA A 99 -2.62 -10.70 4.58
C ALA A 99 -2.47 -10.43 6.09
N PHE A 100 -3.37 -9.64 6.69
CA PHE A 100 -3.39 -9.44 8.14
C PHE A 100 -3.61 -10.74 8.93
N ASP A 101 -4.56 -11.57 8.50
CA ASP A 101 -4.83 -12.88 9.11
C ASP A 101 -3.63 -13.83 9.04
N SER A 102 -2.76 -13.66 8.05
CA SER A 102 -1.68 -14.60 7.74
C SER A 102 -0.30 -14.16 8.21
N MET A 103 0.01 -12.86 8.11
CA MET A 103 1.31 -12.27 8.44
C MET A 103 1.26 -11.48 9.76
N GLY A 104 0.07 -11.10 10.21
CA GLY A 104 -0.11 -10.27 11.40
C GLY A 104 0.01 -8.78 11.12
N TYR A 105 -0.59 -7.99 12.01
CA TYR A 105 -0.72 -6.54 11.88
C TYR A 105 0.62 -5.81 11.78
N GLU A 106 1.54 -6.08 12.72
CA GLU A 106 2.85 -5.40 12.79
C GLU A 106 3.72 -5.68 11.55
N GLU A 107 3.61 -6.87 10.98
CA GLU A 107 4.39 -7.22 9.81
C GLU A 107 3.89 -6.51 8.55
N ILE A 108 2.57 -6.45 8.34
CA ILE A 108 1.99 -5.70 7.23
C ILE A 108 2.26 -4.20 7.37
N LYS A 109 2.12 -3.66 8.58
CA LYS A 109 2.44 -2.25 8.85
C LYS A 109 3.90 -1.95 8.52
N ARG A 110 4.84 -2.75 9.02
CA ARG A 110 6.28 -2.63 8.71
C ARG A 110 6.56 -2.77 7.22
N PHE A 111 5.84 -3.67 6.55
CA PHE A 111 6.05 -3.95 5.14
C PHE A 111 5.73 -2.74 4.25
N PHE A 112 4.60 -2.06 4.48
CA PHE A 112 4.19 -0.88 3.69
C PHE A 112 4.70 0.46 4.24
N HIS A 113 5.39 0.44 5.40
CA HIS A 113 5.81 1.66 6.09
C HIS A 113 6.59 2.61 5.18
N ASN A 114 7.63 2.09 4.51
CA ASN A 114 8.54 2.93 3.72
C ASN A 114 7.84 3.55 2.51
N ASP A 115 6.91 2.82 1.88
CA ASP A 115 6.14 3.32 0.74
C ASP A 115 5.24 4.48 1.18
N LEU A 116 4.51 4.30 2.29
CA LEU A 116 3.63 5.34 2.83
C LEU A 116 4.43 6.55 3.35
N PHE A 117 5.55 6.31 4.02
CA PHE A 117 6.46 7.36 4.47
C PHE A 117 6.96 8.18 3.28
N SER A 118 7.42 7.53 2.21
CA SER A 118 7.92 8.21 1.00
C SER A 118 6.86 9.10 0.36
N ILE A 119 5.61 8.62 0.29
CA ILE A 119 4.46 9.39 -0.24
C ILE A 119 4.23 10.65 0.60
N ILE A 120 4.15 10.49 1.92
CA ILE A 120 3.87 11.60 2.85
C ILE A 120 5.03 12.59 2.89
N TYR A 121 6.26 12.09 2.93
CA TYR A 121 7.46 12.93 2.89
C TYR A 121 7.50 13.78 1.62
N SER A 122 7.19 13.17 0.48
CA SER A 122 7.11 13.87 -0.81
C SER A 122 6.01 14.94 -0.83
N ALA A 123 4.86 14.67 -0.19
CA ALA A 123 3.79 15.66 -0.04
C ALA A 123 4.21 16.86 0.83
N ILE A 124 4.96 16.62 1.91
CA ILE A 124 5.52 17.69 2.76
C ILE A 124 6.55 18.50 1.97
N ASP A 125 7.45 17.83 1.23
CA ASP A 125 8.45 18.46 0.36
C ASP A 125 7.82 19.35 -0.72
N GLN A 126 6.72 18.89 -1.31
CA GLN A 126 5.94 19.67 -2.27
C GLN A 126 5.32 20.90 -1.60
N GLY A 127 4.76 20.75 -0.40
CA GLY A 127 4.21 21.87 0.38
C GLY A 127 5.26 22.92 0.75
N GLU A 128 6.48 22.51 1.08
CA GLU A 128 7.63 23.42 1.30
C GLU A 128 7.92 24.27 0.06
N LYS A 129 7.99 23.63 -1.12
CA LYS A 129 8.23 24.31 -2.41
C LYS A 129 7.12 25.30 -2.74
N GLU A 130 5.87 24.91 -2.58
CA GLU A 130 4.70 25.75 -2.90
C GLU A 130 4.58 26.98 -1.99
N LEU A 131 4.94 26.84 -0.72
CA LEU A 131 4.89 27.93 0.26
C LEU A 131 6.18 28.75 0.33
N GLY A 132 7.26 28.30 -0.32
CA GLY A 132 8.58 28.93 -0.23
C GLY A 132 9.13 28.91 1.19
N VAL A 133 8.92 27.81 1.91
CA VAL A 133 9.40 27.59 3.28
C VAL A 133 10.26 26.34 3.35
N GLN A 134 11.03 26.21 4.42
CA GLN A 134 11.80 25.01 4.70
C GLN A 134 11.65 24.66 6.18
N LEU A 135 11.51 23.39 6.50
CA LEU A 135 11.52 22.84 7.84
C LEU A 135 12.94 22.42 8.23
N GLU A 136 13.17 22.32 9.52
CA GLU A 136 14.34 21.61 10.04
C GLU A 136 14.24 20.11 9.67
N PRO A 137 15.32 19.47 9.16
CA PRO A 137 15.26 18.09 8.66
C PRO A 137 14.73 17.07 9.66
N GLN A 138 15.17 17.10 10.93
CA GLN A 138 14.69 16.13 11.93
C GLN A 138 13.21 16.31 12.23
N PHE A 139 12.73 17.56 12.27
CA PHE A 139 11.30 17.82 12.41
C PHE A 139 10.50 17.38 11.19
N LYS A 140 11.03 17.54 9.98
CA LYS A 140 10.38 17.04 8.74
C LYS A 140 10.24 15.52 8.76
N ASP A 141 11.30 14.80 9.14
CA ASP A 141 11.28 13.34 9.31
C ASP A 141 10.22 12.92 10.35
N PHE A 142 10.21 13.58 11.51
CA PHE A 142 9.22 13.34 12.56
C PHE A 142 7.78 13.61 12.10
N LEU A 143 7.56 14.69 11.33
CA LEU A 143 6.25 15.05 10.80
C LEU A 143 5.76 14.00 9.79
N ALA A 144 6.65 13.53 8.92
CA ALA A 144 6.35 12.46 7.98
C ALA A 144 6.02 11.15 8.70
N GLU A 145 6.76 10.79 9.74
CA GLU A 145 6.49 9.62 10.58
C GLU A 145 5.11 9.71 11.24
N PHE A 146 4.78 10.86 11.84
CA PHE A 146 3.48 11.09 12.48
C PHE A 146 2.31 10.87 11.52
N TYR A 147 2.37 11.46 10.32
CA TYR A 147 1.30 11.29 9.32
C TYR A 147 1.27 9.88 8.74
N THR A 148 2.42 9.19 8.64
CA THR A 148 2.53 7.79 8.19
C THR A 148 1.77 6.88 9.16
N GLU A 149 2.07 7.02 10.44
CA GLU A 149 1.43 6.27 11.52
C GLU A 149 -0.08 6.54 11.60
N ALA A 150 -0.49 7.82 11.52
CA ALA A 150 -1.89 8.20 11.54
C ALA A 150 -2.66 7.65 10.33
N SER A 151 -2.08 7.76 9.14
CA SER A 151 -2.72 7.32 7.90
C SER A 151 -2.81 5.79 7.82
N ALA A 152 -1.74 5.08 8.19
CA ALA A 152 -1.74 3.61 8.23
C ALA A 152 -2.78 3.10 9.23
N GLY A 153 -2.80 3.64 10.45
CA GLY A 153 -3.78 3.24 11.47
C GLY A 153 -5.21 3.48 11.02
N LEU A 154 -5.51 4.67 10.48
CA LEU A 154 -6.86 5.01 10.01
C LEU A 154 -7.30 4.13 8.83
N LEU A 155 -6.42 3.88 7.85
CA LEU A 155 -6.74 3.00 6.73
C LEU A 155 -7.07 1.59 7.21
N ILE A 156 -6.34 1.07 8.19
CA ILE A 156 -6.57 -0.28 8.71
C ILE A 156 -7.91 -0.34 9.47
N GLU A 157 -8.17 0.60 10.37
CA GLU A 157 -9.45 0.66 11.09
C GLU A 157 -10.64 0.84 10.13
N TRP A 158 -10.44 1.59 9.04
CA TRP A 158 -11.43 1.74 7.98
C TRP A 158 -11.69 0.42 7.26
N THR A 159 -10.64 -0.29 6.80
CA THR A 159 -10.78 -1.59 6.10
C THR A 159 -11.39 -2.69 6.96
N LYS A 160 -11.24 -2.61 8.29
CA LYS A 160 -11.87 -3.53 9.25
C LYS A 160 -13.33 -3.17 9.56
N ASN A 161 -13.87 -2.11 8.97
CA ASN A 161 -15.21 -1.57 9.25
C ASN A 161 -15.39 -1.13 10.72
N ASN A 162 -14.31 -0.75 11.41
CA ASN A 162 -14.36 -0.19 12.76
C ASN A 162 -14.68 1.31 12.75
N ILE A 163 -14.54 1.95 11.59
CA ILE A 163 -14.94 3.33 11.33
C ILE A 163 -16.35 3.30 10.75
N SER A 164 -17.30 4.01 11.37
CA SER A 164 -18.72 3.99 10.98
C SER A 164 -19.03 4.87 9.77
N GLN A 165 -18.12 5.78 9.42
CA GLN A 165 -18.25 6.67 8.28
C GLN A 165 -17.98 5.93 6.96
N ASP A 166 -18.72 6.32 5.92
CA ASP A 166 -18.47 5.84 4.56
C ASP A 166 -17.13 6.37 4.00
N LYS A 167 -16.73 5.83 2.84
CA LYS A 167 -15.50 6.21 2.13
C LYS A 167 -15.40 7.71 1.88
N GLU A 168 -16.44 8.33 1.33
CA GLU A 168 -16.42 9.75 0.95
C GLU A 168 -16.33 10.67 2.17
N THR A 169 -17.05 10.32 3.23
CA THR A 169 -16.98 11.06 4.50
C THR A 169 -15.58 10.95 5.12
N THR A 170 -15.01 9.74 5.14
CA THR A 170 -13.66 9.50 5.67
C THR A 170 -12.59 10.24 4.85
N LEU A 171 -12.67 10.18 3.52
CA LEU A 171 -11.79 10.90 2.61
C LEU A 171 -11.85 12.42 2.83
N LYS A 172 -13.07 12.99 2.91
CA LYS A 172 -13.24 14.43 3.15
C LYS A 172 -12.63 14.88 4.48
N ASN A 173 -12.78 14.06 5.53
CA ASN A 173 -12.19 14.35 6.83
C ASN A 173 -10.66 14.32 6.77
N LEU A 174 -10.07 13.28 6.17
CA LEU A 174 -8.62 13.17 5.97
C LEU A 174 -8.07 14.36 5.18
N LEU A 175 -8.71 14.70 4.07
CA LEU A 175 -8.30 15.84 3.24
C LEU A 175 -8.40 17.16 3.99
N SER A 176 -9.45 17.36 4.77
CA SER A 176 -9.60 18.58 5.57
C SER A 176 -8.49 18.70 6.60
N ILE A 177 -8.16 17.61 7.28
CA ILE A 177 -7.06 17.57 8.26
C ILE A 177 -5.74 17.90 7.55
N PHE A 178 -5.39 17.22 6.47
CA PHE A 178 -4.11 17.44 5.78
C PHE A 178 -4.01 18.84 5.16
N LYS A 179 -5.05 19.30 4.45
CA LYS A 179 -5.07 20.64 3.81
C LYS A 179 -4.98 21.79 4.83
N ILE A 180 -5.45 21.59 6.06
CA ILE A 180 -5.38 22.61 7.12
C ILE A 180 -4.06 22.50 7.88
N THR A 181 -3.73 21.31 8.37
CA THR A 181 -2.65 21.11 9.34
C THR A 181 -1.26 21.18 8.71
N ILE A 182 -1.05 20.60 7.52
CA ILE A 182 0.27 20.61 6.87
C ILE A 182 0.71 22.05 6.57
N PRO A 183 -0.07 22.90 5.86
CA PRO A 183 0.35 24.28 5.60
C PRO A 183 0.52 25.13 6.87
N ALA A 184 -0.29 24.88 7.91
CA ALA A 184 -0.18 25.59 9.18
C ALA A 184 1.16 25.26 9.88
N VAL A 185 1.50 23.97 9.99
CA VAL A 185 2.76 23.52 10.57
C VAL A 185 3.95 24.03 9.77
N LEU A 186 3.89 23.95 8.44
CA LEU A 186 4.94 24.46 7.54
C LEU A 186 5.23 25.95 7.76
N LYS A 187 4.19 26.77 7.92
CA LYS A 187 4.35 28.22 8.15
C LYS A 187 4.91 28.56 9.53
N GLU A 188 4.53 27.78 10.55
CA GLU A 188 4.93 28.02 11.93
C GLU A 188 6.34 27.52 12.24
N LYS A 189 6.72 26.36 11.70
CA LYS A 189 7.99 25.68 11.97
C LYS A 189 9.08 25.96 10.94
N LYS A 190 8.85 26.90 10.02
CA LYS A 190 9.84 27.25 9.00
C LYS A 190 11.14 27.75 9.64
N ILE A 191 12.26 27.32 9.09
CA ILE A 191 13.56 27.95 9.30
C ILE A 191 13.67 29.18 8.40
N THR A 192 14.42 30.19 8.88
CA THR A 192 14.65 31.45 8.15
C THR A 192 15.71 31.26 7.08
#